data_AF-A0A521YBC2-F1
#
_entry.id   AF-A0A521YBC2-F1
#
_cell.length_a   1.000
_cell.length_b   1.000
_cell.length_c   1.000
_cell.angle_alpha   90.00
_cell.angle_beta   90.00
_cell.angle_gamma   90.00
#
_symmetry.space_group_name_H-M   'P 1'
#
loop_
_entity.id
_entity.type
_entity.pdbx_description
1 polymer ?
#
loop_
_entity_poly.entity_id
_entity_poly.type
_entity_poly.pdbx_seq_one_letter_code
_entity_poly.pdbx_strand_id
1 'polypeptide(L)'
;MKTNATEFKNHFGEYMQKVYQEPVIVEKSGKPSAVLISYDTFKRLSNLEDFYWGMKAEQAVKEGFLGPTESEKRLKEYAEKAGITVDDETSSKA
;
A
#
# COMPACT_ATOMS: atom_id res chain seq x y z
N MET A 1 -10.62 -11.17 16.97
CA MET A 1 -10.04 -12.22 17.84
C MET A 1 -8.54 -12.34 17.65
N LYS A 2 -7.78 -12.78 18.67
CA LYS A 2 -6.34 -13.02 18.59
C LYS A 2 -6.00 -14.49 18.85
N THR A 3 -5.02 -15.01 18.14
CA THR A 3 -4.50 -16.38 18.33
C THR A 3 -3.02 -16.46 17.94
N ASN A 4 -2.28 -17.44 18.44
CA ASN A 4 -0.90 -17.67 18.03
C ASN A 4 -0.84 -18.62 16.82
N ALA A 5 0.28 -18.61 16.10
CA ALA A 5 0.44 -19.43 14.89
C ALA A 5 0.26 -20.96 15.12
N THR A 6 0.67 -21.47 16.29
CA THR A 6 0.54 -22.90 16.63
C THR A 6 -0.92 -23.27 16.83
N GLU A 7 -1.65 -22.47 17.61
CA GLU A 7 -3.07 -22.65 17.88
C GLU A 7 -3.91 -22.52 16.60
N PHE A 8 -3.60 -21.51 15.79
CA PHE A 8 -4.24 -21.29 14.50
C PHE A 8 -4.09 -22.49 13.57
N LYS A 9 -2.88 -23.07 13.49
CA LYS A 9 -2.62 -24.27 12.69
C LYS A 9 -3.42 -25.47 13.18
N ASN A 10 -3.47 -25.69 14.50
CA ASN A 10 -4.12 -26.85 15.10
C ASN A 10 -5.65 -26.79 14.99
N HIS A 11 -6.23 -25.59 15.00
CA HIS A 11 -7.68 -25.36 14.98
C HIS A 11 -8.13 -24.60 13.73
N PHE A 12 -7.44 -24.79 12.59
CA PHE A 12 -7.64 -24.01 11.38
C PHE A 12 -9.11 -23.95 10.91
N GLY A 13 -9.81 -25.09 10.92
CA GLY A 13 -11.20 -25.17 10.50
C GLY A 13 -12.15 -24.30 11.35
N GLU A 14 -11.90 -24.20 12.65
CA GLU A 14 -12.69 -23.36 13.56
C GLU A 14 -12.45 -21.87 13.27
N TYR A 15 -11.19 -21.48 13.08
CA TYR A 15 -10.85 -20.10 12.74
C TYR A 15 -11.40 -19.70 11.37
N MET A 16 -11.46 -20.63 10.40
CA MET A 16 -12.10 -20.40 9.10
C MET A 16 -13.63 -20.19 9.18
N GLN A 17 -14.29 -20.67 10.24
CA GLN A 17 -15.69 -20.31 10.48
C GLN A 17 -15.81 -18.94 11.16
N LYS A 18 -14.88 -18.62 12.07
CA LYS A 18 -14.86 -17.35 12.80
C LYS A 18 -14.62 -16.13 11.92
N VAL A 19 -13.85 -16.27 10.84
CA VAL A 19 -13.54 -15.15 9.92
C VAL A 19 -14.75 -14.53 9.23
N TYR A 20 -15.89 -15.26 9.16
CA TYR A 20 -17.15 -14.72 8.64
C TYR A 20 -17.83 -13.76 9.62
N GLN A 21 -17.50 -13.83 10.91
CA GLN A 21 -18.07 -12.99 11.96
C GLN A 21 -17.12 -11.87 12.37
N GLU A 22 -15.83 -12.18 12.49
CA GLU A 22 -14.82 -11.22 12.91
C GLU A 22 -13.41 -11.53 12.36
N PRO A 23 -12.52 -10.53 12.21
CA PRO A 23 -11.12 -10.75 11.88
C PRO A 23 -10.37 -11.59 12.93
N VAL A 24 -9.53 -12.51 12.45
CA VAL A 24 -8.63 -13.32 13.27
C VAL A 24 -7.20 -12.81 13.11
N ILE A 25 -6.64 -12.25 14.17
CA ILE A 25 -5.25 -11.77 14.22
C ILE A 25 -4.38 -12.92 14.66
N VAL A 26 -3.44 -13.31 13.81
CA VAL A 26 -2.40 -14.29 14.12
C VAL A 26 -1.20 -13.56 14.67
N GLU A 27 -0.71 -13.98 15.82
CA GLU A 27 0.45 -13.41 16.50
C GLU A 27 1.67 -14.34 16.41
N LYS A 28 2.85 -13.72 16.29
CA LYS A 28 4.16 -14.37 16.42
C LYS A 28 4.92 -13.68 17.55
N SER A 29 5.33 -14.45 18.56
CA SER A 29 6.03 -13.93 19.74
C SER A 29 5.28 -12.76 20.43
N GLY A 30 3.95 -12.87 20.53
CA GLY A 30 3.08 -11.86 21.17
C GLY A 30 2.85 -10.59 20.36
N LYS A 31 3.29 -10.54 19.10
CA LYS A 31 3.04 -9.42 18.18
C LYS A 31 2.15 -9.85 17.02
N PRO A 32 1.17 -9.03 16.59
CA PRO A 32 0.42 -9.28 15.36
C PRO A 32 1.36 -9.47 14.17
N SER A 33 1.25 -10.62 13.50
CA SER A 33 2.03 -10.93 12.30
C SER A 33 1.16 -10.96 11.05
N ALA A 34 -0.11 -11.36 11.19
CA ALA A 34 -1.07 -11.39 10.09
C ALA A 34 -2.50 -11.22 10.62
N VAL A 35 -3.41 -10.86 9.72
CA VAL A 35 -4.85 -10.89 9.97
C VAL A 35 -5.52 -11.71 8.88
N LEU A 36 -6.43 -12.58 9.29
CA LEU A 36 -7.32 -13.32 8.41
C LEU A 36 -8.72 -12.71 8.51
N ILE A 37 -9.32 -12.46 7.35
CA ILE A 37 -10.67 -11.91 7.20
C ILE A 37 -11.43 -12.73 6.16
N SER A 38 -12.76 -12.66 6.18
CA SER A 38 -13.55 -13.26 5.11
C SER A 38 -13.25 -12.60 3.76
N TYR A 39 -13.46 -13.36 2.69
CA TYR A 39 -13.30 -12.84 1.33
C TYR A 39 -14.20 -11.62 1.06
N ASP A 40 -15.43 -11.61 1.56
CA ASP A 40 -16.35 -10.48 1.41
C ASP A 40 -15.83 -9.23 2.11
N THR A 41 -15.24 -9.39 3.30
CA THR A 41 -14.61 -8.29 4.03
C THR A 41 -13.41 -7.76 3.25
N PHE A 42 -12.55 -8.66 2.75
CA PHE A 42 -11.41 -8.28 1.92
C PHE A 42 -11.87 -7.48 0.70
N LYS A 43 -12.82 -8.01 -0.07
CA LYS A 43 -13.37 -7.35 -1.26
C LYS A 43 -13.97 -5.98 -0.95
N ARG A 44 -14.72 -5.87 0.16
CA ARG A 44 -15.28 -4.59 0.61
C ARG A 44 -14.18 -3.58 0.92
N LEU A 45 -13.12 -3.99 1.62
CA LEU A 45 -12.00 -3.11 1.96
C LEU A 45 -11.23 -2.68 0.72
N SER A 46 -10.92 -3.60 -0.19
CA SER A 46 -10.25 -3.29 -1.46
C SER A 46 -11.04 -2.29 -2.30
N ASN A 47 -12.36 -2.48 -2.42
CA ASN A 47 -13.20 -1.54 -3.17
C ASN A 47 -13.23 -0.14 -2.53
N LEU A 48 -13.22 -0.06 -1.19
CA LEU A 48 -13.17 1.22 -0.48
C LEU A 48 -11.81 1.91 -0.67
N GLU A 49 -10.72 1.14 -0.64
CA GLU A 49 -9.39 1.65 -0.92
C GLU A 49 -9.27 2.20 -2.34
N ASP A 50 -9.70 1.42 -3.35
CA ASP A 50 -9.71 1.85 -4.75
C ASP A 50 -10.54 3.13 -4.94
N PHE A 51 -11.73 3.18 -4.33
CA PHE A 51 -12.58 4.37 -4.39
C PHE A 51 -11.93 5.59 -3.76
N TYR A 52 -11.34 5.44 -2.56
CA TYR A 52 -10.64 6.52 -1.88
C TYR A 52 -9.46 7.05 -2.70
N TRP A 53 -8.64 6.17 -3.26
CA TRP A 53 -7.53 6.55 -4.11
C TRP A 53 -7.99 7.19 -5.42
N GLY A 54 -9.06 6.70 -6.02
CA GLY A 54 -9.70 7.33 -7.18
C GLY A 54 -10.12 8.76 -6.89
N MET A 55 -10.82 9.00 -5.77
CA MET A 55 -11.19 10.36 -5.36
C MET A 55 -9.97 11.26 -5.13
N LYS A 56 -8.91 10.73 -4.51
CA LYS A 56 -7.67 11.49 -4.29
C LYS A 56 -6.96 11.83 -5.61
N ALA A 57 -6.94 10.90 -6.55
CA ALA A 57 -6.39 11.12 -7.88
C ALA A 57 -7.18 12.20 -8.63
N GLU A 58 -8.51 12.16 -8.60
CA GLU A 58 -9.35 13.21 -9.21
C GLU A 58 -9.11 14.60 -8.60
N GLN A 59 -8.90 14.67 -7.27
CA GLN A 59 -8.52 15.92 -6.60
C GLN A 59 -7.17 16.43 -7.08
N ALA A 60 -6.15 15.56 -7.12
CA ALA A 60 -4.82 15.92 -7.59
C ALA A 60 -4.82 16.38 -9.07
N VAL A 61 -5.61 15.73 -9.93
CA VAL A 61 -5.78 16.13 -11.34
C VAL A 61 -6.32 17.56 -11.45
N LYS A 62 -7.26 17.95 -10.56
CA LYS A 62 -7.81 19.32 -10.53
C LYS A 62 -6.80 20.36 -10.06
N GLU A 63 -5.87 19.98 -9.19
CA GLU A 63 -4.76 20.83 -8.75
C GLU A 63 -3.71 21.03 -9.85
N GLY A 64 -3.74 20.19 -10.89
CA GLY A 64 -2.87 20.27 -12.06
C GLY A 64 -1.61 19.43 -11.90
N PHE A 65 -0.86 19.32 -12.99
CA PHE A 65 0.41 18.59 -13.03
C PHE A 65 1.59 19.57 -13.07
N LEU A 66 2.74 19.13 -12.57
CA LEU A 66 3.99 19.89 -12.68
C LEU A 66 4.35 20.10 -14.15
N GLY A 67 4.81 21.30 -14.49
CA GLY A 67 5.35 21.59 -15.81
C GLY A 67 6.70 20.88 -16.05
N PRO A 68 7.22 20.86 -17.30
CA PRO A 68 8.47 20.19 -17.63
C PRO A 68 9.66 20.64 -16.77
N THR A 69 9.83 21.94 -16.56
CA THR A 69 10.96 22.51 -15.80
C THR A 69 10.88 22.18 -14.31
N GLU A 70 9.69 22.26 -13.70
CA GLU A 70 9.50 21.88 -12.30
C GLU A 70 9.68 20.38 -12.09
N SER A 71 9.21 19.58 -13.05
CA SER A 71 9.40 18.13 -13.06
C SER A 71 10.87 17.75 -13.14
N GLU A 72 11.64 18.38 -14.02
CA GLU A 72 13.09 18.16 -14.16
C GLU A 72 13.83 18.46 -12.87
N LYS A 73 13.53 19.61 -12.24
CA LYS A 73 14.08 19.97 -10.94
C LYS A 73 13.76 18.91 -9.88
N ARG A 74 12.50 18.46 -9.81
CA ARG A 74 12.07 17.45 -8.84
C ARG A 74 12.74 16.10 -9.04
N LEU A 75 12.95 15.69 -10.30
CA LEU A 75 13.64 14.45 -10.63
C LEU A 75 15.13 14.52 -10.24
N LYS A 76 15.80 15.65 -10.47
CA LYS A 76 17.18 15.89 -10.00
C LYS A 76 17.28 15.78 -8.48
N GLU A 77 16.37 16.42 -7.73
CA GLU A 77 16.31 16.31 -6.26
C GLU A 77 16.13 14.86 -5.78
N TYR A 78 15.35 14.04 -6.48
CA TYR A 78 15.18 12.62 -6.14
C TYR A 78 16.42 11.78 -6.47
N ALA A 79 17.06 12.05 -7.61
CA ALA A 79 18.29 11.37 -8.02
C ALA A 79 19.43 11.64 -7.02
N GLU A 80 19.62 12.89 -6.61
CA GLU A 80 20.61 13.27 -5.60
C GLU A 80 20.36 12.58 -4.26
N LYS A 81 19.10 12.53 -3.81
CA LYS A 81 18.72 11.79 -2.58
C LYS A 81 18.97 10.29 -2.68
N ALA A 82 18.90 9.73 -3.88
CA ALA A 82 19.21 8.34 -4.17
C ALA A 82 20.72 8.10 -4.40
N GLY A 83 21.57 9.15 -4.35
CA GLY A 83 23.00 9.06 -4.60
C GLY A 83 23.39 8.93 -6.07
N ILE A 84 22.50 9.32 -6.98
CA ILE A 84 22.70 9.30 -8.44
C ILE A 84 23.01 10.71 -8.91
N THR A 85 24.20 10.92 -9.49
CA THR A 85 24.57 12.19 -10.12
C THR A 85 23.95 12.26 -11.53
N VAL A 86 23.20 13.32 -11.82
CA VAL A 86 22.62 13.56 -13.13
C VAL A 86 23.38 14.71 -13.78
N ASP A 87 24.26 14.40 -14.73
CA ASP A 87 25.01 15.40 -15.49
C ASP A 87 24.17 15.95 -16.67
N ASP A 88 24.23 17.27 -16.89
CA ASP A 88 23.41 18.04 -17.84
C ASP A 88 23.87 17.91 -19.32
N GLU A 89 24.14 16.70 -19.83
CA GLU A 89 24.71 16.53 -21.18
C GLU A 89 23.74 16.66 -22.37
N THR A 90 22.48 17.10 -22.20
CA THR A 90 21.51 17.16 -23.33
C THR A 90 20.96 18.53 -23.74
N SER A 91 21.48 19.65 -23.21
CA SER A 91 21.23 20.98 -23.81
C SER A 91 22.28 21.34 -24.89
N SER A 92 22.46 20.49 -25.90
CA SER A 92 23.11 20.89 -27.16
C SER A 92 22.82 19.87 -28.27
N LYS A 93 21.69 20.04 -28.96
CA LYS A 93 21.50 19.87 -30.42
C LYS A 93 20.02 19.83 -30.77
N ALA A 94 19.47 21.00 -31.10
CA ALA A 94 18.62 21.26 -32.28
C ALA A 94 18.19 22.73 -32.25
#